data_AF-F6D368-F1
#
_entry.id   AF-F6D368-F1
#
_cell.length_a   1.000
_cell.length_b   1.000
_cell.length_c   1.000
_cell.angle_alpha   90.00
_cell.angle_beta   90.00
_cell.angle_gamma   90.00
#
_symmetry.space_group_name_H-M   'P 1'
#
loop_
_entity.id
_entity.type
_entity.pdbx_description
1 polymer ?
#
loop_
_entity_poly.entity_id
_entity_poly.type
_entity_poly.pdbx_seq_one_letter_code
_entity_poly.pdbx_strand_id
1 'polypeptide(L)'
;MNVLIVLAHPEPKSLNGYLKDFAVETLTAKGDEVKVSDLFAMKFKAVLDQDDFKDRMDPDVFVPIVEQYNAVKTGKLPGDVAAEMEKVKWADLIIFQFPVWWSSFPAILKGWIDRVFANGFVFDAAEGKMYDEGSLKGKKALISFTTGTPRGMYTSKGPHGDIITLLKVITHNTLEAVGLEVLPLFGIFGPEMMEKDEVKKEINRYKSILESL
;
A
#
# COMPACT_ATOMS: atom_id res chain seq x y z
N MET A 1 17.95 -4.37 4.11
CA MET A 1 17.10 -4.57 2.91
C MET A 1 16.56 -3.22 2.45
N ASN A 2 15.94 -3.17 1.28
CA ASN A 2 15.31 -1.97 0.75
C ASN A 2 13.83 -1.94 1.13
N VAL A 3 13.39 -0.90 1.84
CA VAL A 3 12.00 -0.76 2.32
C VAL A 3 11.33 0.46 1.71
N LEU A 4 10.19 0.27 1.04
CA LEU A 4 9.30 1.34 0.65
C LEU A 4 8.16 1.45 1.66
N ILE A 5 7.97 2.64 2.25
CA ILE A 5 6.81 2.95 3.08
C ILE A 5 5.86 3.86 2.30
N VAL A 6 4.64 3.41 2.04
CA VAL A 6 3.57 4.19 1.41
C VAL A 6 2.62 4.69 2.49
N LEU A 7 2.62 6.00 2.76
CA LEU A 7 1.78 6.64 3.76
C LEU A 7 0.58 7.32 3.11
N ALA A 8 -0.61 7.04 3.63
CA ALA A 8 -1.85 7.66 3.19
C ALA A 8 -2.58 8.33 4.37
N HIS A 9 -2.08 9.48 4.82
CA HIS A 9 -2.76 10.31 5.82
C HIS A 9 -2.57 11.81 5.54
N PRO A 10 -3.63 12.66 5.60
CA PRO A 10 -3.52 14.09 5.28
C PRO A 10 -2.86 14.93 6.37
N GLU A 11 -2.86 14.45 7.62
CA GLU A 11 -2.28 15.14 8.78
C GLU A 11 -0.91 14.53 9.16
N PRO A 12 0.20 15.25 8.97
CA PRO A 12 1.55 14.78 9.31
C PRO A 12 1.74 14.41 10.79
N LYS A 13 1.03 15.08 11.72
CA LYS A 13 1.12 14.82 13.17
C LYS A 13 0.16 13.74 13.66
N SER A 14 -0.50 13.03 12.75
CA SER A 14 -1.39 11.94 13.10
C SER A 14 -0.65 10.74 13.65
N LEU A 15 -1.37 9.81 14.27
CA LEU A 15 -0.80 8.51 14.66
C LEU A 15 -0.23 7.76 13.43
N ASN A 16 -0.85 7.87 12.25
CA ASN A 16 -0.33 7.25 11.03
C ASN A 16 1.00 7.88 10.59
N GLY A 17 1.12 9.21 10.66
CA GLY A 17 2.36 9.92 10.41
C GLY A 17 3.47 9.50 11.39
N TYR A 18 3.12 9.44 12.68
CA TYR A 18 4.03 8.94 13.73
C TYR A 18 4.48 7.50 13.48
N LEU A 19 3.57 6.57 13.16
CA LEU A 19 3.92 5.17 12.89
C LEU A 19 4.84 5.04 11.66
N LYS A 20 4.64 5.88 10.63
CA LYS A 20 5.57 5.97 9.50
C LYS A 20 6.96 6.42 9.94
N ASP A 21 7.06 7.51 10.70
CA ASP A 21 8.35 8.05 11.14
C ASP A 21 9.07 7.05 12.07
N PHE A 22 8.33 6.45 12.99
CA PHE A 22 8.82 5.40 13.87
C PHE A 22 9.34 4.18 13.10
N ALA A 23 8.66 3.79 12.01
CA ALA A 23 9.12 2.72 11.15
C ALA A 23 10.41 3.08 10.39
N VAL A 24 10.49 4.31 9.85
CA VAL A 24 11.72 4.83 9.22
C VAL A 24 12.89 4.76 10.20
N GLU A 25 12.72 5.30 11.41
CA GLU A 25 13.77 5.32 12.44
C GLU A 25 14.20 3.90 12.84
N THR A 26 13.24 3.02 13.12
CA THR A 26 13.52 1.64 13.58
C THR A 26 14.24 0.83 12.51
N LEU A 27 13.77 0.87 11.26
CA LEU A 27 14.36 0.11 10.16
C LEU A 27 15.74 0.67 9.76
N THR A 28 15.89 2.00 9.74
CA THR A 28 17.20 2.62 9.47
C THR A 28 18.22 2.26 10.55
N ALA A 29 17.81 2.28 11.83
CA ALA A 29 18.69 1.90 12.94
C ALA A 29 19.13 0.42 12.89
N LYS A 30 18.31 -0.44 12.28
CA LYS A 30 18.61 -1.85 12.03
C LYS A 30 19.54 -2.05 10.81
N GLY A 31 19.75 -1.02 9.99
CA GLY A 31 20.60 -1.06 8.81
C GLY A 31 19.85 -1.24 7.47
N ASP A 32 18.53 -1.08 7.46
CA ASP A 32 17.73 -1.08 6.24
C ASP A 32 17.79 0.28 5.53
N GLU A 33 17.72 0.29 4.20
CA GLU A 33 17.52 1.51 3.43
C GLU A 33 16.02 1.77 3.29
N VAL A 34 15.56 2.98 3.60
CA VAL A 34 14.13 3.30 3.63
C VAL A 34 13.81 4.46 2.68
N LYS A 35 12.81 4.26 1.81
CA LYS A 35 12.18 5.31 1.01
C LYS A 35 10.73 5.49 1.44
N VAL A 36 10.24 6.71 1.38
CA VAL A 36 8.87 7.06 1.75
C VAL A 36 8.13 7.65 0.55
N SER A 37 6.89 7.22 0.37
CA SER A 37 5.90 7.85 -0.49
C SER A 37 4.75 8.36 0.39
N ASP A 38 4.84 9.62 0.82
CA ASP A 38 3.76 10.30 1.51
C ASP A 38 2.80 10.87 0.47
N LEU A 39 1.72 10.13 0.20
CA LEU A 39 0.83 10.40 -0.92
C LEU A 39 0.16 11.77 -0.83
N PHE A 40 -0.18 12.21 0.38
CA PHE A 40 -0.80 13.52 0.60
C PHE A 40 0.22 14.64 0.47
N ALA A 41 1.43 14.50 1.04
CA ALA A 41 2.50 15.49 0.87
C ALA A 41 2.92 15.63 -0.61
N MET A 42 2.95 14.53 -1.35
CA MET A 42 3.21 14.49 -2.78
C MET A 42 2.08 15.08 -3.63
N LYS A 43 0.88 15.26 -3.05
CA LYS A 43 -0.36 15.55 -3.79
C LYS A 43 -0.57 14.55 -4.94
N PHE A 44 -0.35 13.27 -4.66
CA PHE A 44 -0.41 12.22 -5.67
C PHE A 44 -1.78 12.22 -6.36
N LYS A 45 -1.78 12.22 -7.69
CA LYS A 45 -3.01 12.14 -8.48
C LYS A 45 -3.60 10.74 -8.30
N ALA A 46 -4.72 10.63 -7.59
CA ALA A 46 -5.35 9.34 -7.32
C ALA A 46 -6.16 8.79 -8.51
N VAL A 47 -6.71 9.67 -9.34
CA VAL A 47 -7.59 9.28 -10.44
C VAL A 47 -6.78 8.73 -11.60
N LEU A 48 -7.08 7.51 -12.03
CA LEU A 48 -6.62 6.96 -13.30
C LEU A 48 -7.54 7.45 -14.41
N ASP A 49 -7.02 8.22 -15.36
CA ASP A 49 -7.80 8.81 -16.45
C ASP A 49 -6.96 8.99 -17.72
N GLN A 50 -7.57 9.58 -18.75
CA GLN A 50 -6.96 9.78 -20.07
C GLN A 50 -5.73 10.69 -20.03
N ASP A 51 -5.62 11.60 -19.06
CA ASP A 51 -4.51 12.55 -18.97
C ASP A 51 -3.19 11.85 -18.59
N ASP A 52 -3.26 10.61 -18.09
CA ASP A 52 -2.09 9.77 -17.84
C ASP A 52 -1.45 9.26 -19.14
N PHE A 53 -2.15 9.29 -20.28
CA PHE A 53 -1.75 8.63 -21.52
C PHE A 53 -1.77 9.59 -22.70
N LYS A 54 -0.63 10.23 -22.99
CA LYS A 54 -0.49 11.15 -24.14
C LYS A 54 -0.33 10.43 -25.48
N ASP A 55 0.23 9.22 -25.45
CA ASP A 55 0.54 8.40 -26.62
C ASP A 55 -0.32 7.14 -26.61
N ARG A 56 -1.61 7.33 -26.90
CA ARG A 56 -2.60 6.25 -26.86
C ARG A 56 -2.48 5.30 -28.04
N MET A 57 -2.78 4.02 -27.80
CA MET A 57 -2.91 3.01 -28.84
C MET A 57 -4.14 3.27 -29.72
N ASP A 58 -5.25 3.66 -29.09
CA ASP A 58 -6.48 4.09 -29.76
C ASP A 58 -6.83 5.52 -29.30
N PRO A 59 -6.77 6.52 -30.20
CA PRO A 59 -7.10 7.90 -29.83
C PRO A 59 -8.59 8.14 -29.57
N ASP A 60 -9.47 7.26 -30.07
CA ASP A 60 -10.93 7.43 -30.04
C ASP A 60 -11.57 6.70 -28.86
N VAL A 61 -10.96 5.60 -28.38
CA VAL A 61 -11.49 4.78 -27.28
C VAL A 61 -10.45 4.59 -26.17
N PHE A 62 -10.75 5.11 -24.99
CA PHE A 62 -9.89 4.91 -23.81
C PHE A 62 -10.16 3.58 -23.13
N VAL A 63 -9.18 2.67 -23.17
CA VAL A 63 -9.19 1.40 -22.45
C VAL A 63 -7.98 1.37 -21.49
N PRO A 64 -8.18 1.66 -20.18
CA PRO A 64 -7.07 1.88 -19.25
C PRO A 64 -6.02 0.76 -19.22
N ILE A 65 -6.46 -0.50 -19.19
CA ILE A 65 -5.57 -1.66 -19.10
C ILE A 65 -4.66 -1.83 -20.33
N VAL A 66 -5.12 -1.41 -21.51
CA VAL A 66 -4.36 -1.44 -22.77
C VAL A 66 -3.36 -0.29 -22.79
N GLU A 67 -3.80 0.90 -22.42
CA GLU A 67 -2.94 2.09 -22.40
C GLU A 67 -1.84 2.01 -21.33
N GLN A 68 -2.14 1.42 -20.17
CA GLN A 68 -1.14 1.07 -19.16
C GLN A 68 -0.05 0.17 -19.73
N TYR A 69 -0.43 -0.92 -20.40
CA TYR A 69 0.53 -1.84 -21.01
C TYR A 69 1.41 -1.16 -22.05
N ASN A 70 0.80 -0.35 -22.93
CA ASN A 70 1.54 0.41 -23.92
C ASN A 70 2.51 1.41 -23.29
N ALA A 71 2.05 2.17 -22.28
CA ALA A 71 2.88 3.15 -21.59
C ALA A 71 4.06 2.50 -20.87
N VAL A 72 3.86 1.35 -20.22
CA VAL A 72 4.95 0.57 -19.59
C VAL A 72 5.93 0.09 -20.65
N LYS A 73 5.45 -0.54 -21.72
CA LYS A 73 6.29 -1.11 -22.80
C LYS A 73 7.13 -0.06 -23.53
N THR A 74 6.58 1.15 -23.70
CA THR A 74 7.23 2.24 -24.42
C THR A 74 7.98 3.23 -23.52
N GLY A 75 7.87 3.08 -22.19
CA GLY A 75 8.46 4.00 -21.22
C GLY A 75 7.77 5.38 -21.17
N LYS A 76 6.55 5.49 -21.66
CA LYS A 76 5.77 6.74 -21.77
C LYS A 76 4.75 6.89 -20.64
N LEU A 77 5.17 6.53 -19.43
CA LEU A 77 4.35 6.65 -18.22
C LEU A 77 4.30 8.10 -17.71
N PRO A 78 3.26 8.51 -16.98
CA PRO A 78 3.29 9.72 -16.17
C PRO A 78 4.52 9.72 -15.25
N GLY A 79 5.16 10.89 -15.09
CA GLY A 79 6.41 10.98 -14.33
C GLY A 79 6.25 10.60 -12.85
N ASP A 80 5.10 10.90 -12.25
CA ASP A 80 4.77 10.49 -10.89
C ASP A 80 4.60 8.96 -10.77
N VAL A 81 3.91 8.34 -11.73
CA VAL A 81 3.76 6.88 -11.78
C VAL A 81 5.10 6.18 -12.01
N ALA A 82 5.91 6.65 -12.95
CA ALA A 82 7.24 6.10 -13.22
C ALA A 82 8.14 6.14 -11.97
N ALA A 83 8.14 7.27 -11.25
CA ALA A 83 8.92 7.42 -10.02
C ALA A 83 8.49 6.42 -8.93
N GLU A 84 7.19 6.16 -8.80
CA GLU A 84 6.68 5.18 -7.83
C GLU A 84 6.98 3.74 -8.25
N MET A 85 6.88 3.41 -9.54
CA MET A 85 7.27 2.10 -10.07
C MET A 85 8.74 1.78 -9.79
N GLU A 86 9.64 2.77 -9.93
CA GLU A 86 11.06 2.59 -9.60
C GLU A 86 11.28 2.30 -8.10
N LYS A 87 10.50 2.92 -7.20
CA LYS A 87 10.54 2.59 -5.77
C LYS A 87 10.06 1.16 -5.51
N VAL A 88 8.98 0.73 -6.18
CA VAL A 88 8.44 -0.64 -6.07
C VAL A 88 9.45 -1.67 -6.57
N LYS A 89 10.13 -1.42 -7.71
CA LYS A 89 11.19 -2.30 -8.22
C LYS A 89 12.35 -2.41 -7.23
N TRP A 90 12.77 -1.28 -6.67
CA TRP A 90 13.90 -1.18 -5.74
C TRP A 90 13.64 -1.88 -4.40
N ALA A 91 12.40 -1.86 -3.90
CA ALA A 91 12.05 -2.37 -2.57
C ALA A 91 11.98 -3.89 -2.49
N ASP A 92 12.54 -4.47 -1.42
CA ASP A 92 12.34 -5.88 -1.02
C ASP A 92 11.06 -6.03 -0.18
N LEU A 93 10.71 -4.97 0.55
CA LEU A 93 9.53 -4.88 1.42
C LEU A 93 8.76 -3.59 1.13
N ILE A 94 7.43 -3.71 1.02
CA ILE A 94 6.52 -2.56 0.92
C ILE A 94 5.64 -2.51 2.18
N ILE A 95 5.74 -1.43 2.96
CA ILE A 95 4.88 -1.17 4.11
C ILE A 95 3.81 -0.17 3.71
N PHE A 96 2.54 -0.55 3.85
CA PHE A 96 1.41 0.35 3.66
C PHE A 96 0.94 0.86 5.03
N GLN A 97 1.03 2.18 5.25
CA GLN A 97 0.57 2.84 6.47
C GLN A 97 -0.67 3.68 6.18
N PHE A 98 -1.82 3.31 6.74
CA PHE A 98 -3.08 4.03 6.48
C PHE A 98 -4.17 3.82 7.55
N PRO A 99 -5.09 4.80 7.70
CA PRO A 99 -6.34 4.55 8.39
C PRO A 99 -7.30 3.75 7.50
N VAL A 100 -7.99 2.76 8.07
CA VAL A 100 -9.05 2.03 7.37
C VAL A 100 -10.24 2.97 7.17
N TRP A 101 -10.53 3.32 5.92
CA TRP A 101 -11.68 4.14 5.53
C TRP A 101 -12.65 3.28 4.73
N TRP A 102 -13.91 3.18 5.18
CA TRP A 102 -14.92 2.32 4.56
C TRP A 102 -14.44 0.89 4.29
N SER A 103 -13.81 0.28 5.29
CA SER A 103 -13.30 -1.11 5.24
C SER A 103 -12.22 -1.35 4.16
N SER A 104 -11.55 -0.30 3.68
CA SER A 104 -10.51 -0.40 2.66
C SER A 104 -9.43 0.67 2.82
N PHE A 105 -8.59 0.79 1.80
CA PHE A 105 -7.62 1.88 1.64
C PHE A 105 -8.32 3.24 1.58
N PRO A 106 -7.67 4.33 2.06
CA PRO A 106 -8.00 5.68 1.63
C PRO A 106 -7.99 5.79 0.10
N ALA A 107 -8.89 6.61 -0.46
CA ALA A 107 -9.03 6.76 -1.90
C ALA A 107 -7.70 7.11 -2.62
N ILE A 108 -6.85 7.92 -2.00
CA ILE A 108 -5.54 8.28 -2.56
C ILE A 108 -4.60 7.08 -2.68
N LEU A 109 -4.66 6.14 -1.72
CA LEU A 109 -3.86 4.91 -1.74
C LEU A 109 -4.45 3.90 -2.72
N LYS A 110 -5.77 3.79 -2.80
CA LYS A 110 -6.41 2.98 -3.85
C LYS A 110 -6.05 3.50 -5.24
N GLY A 111 -6.02 4.81 -5.44
CA GLY A 111 -5.58 5.44 -6.67
C GLY A 111 -4.10 5.23 -6.98
N TRP A 112 -3.24 5.23 -5.96
CA TRP A 112 -1.83 4.82 -6.10
C TRP A 112 -1.72 3.38 -6.61
N ILE A 113 -2.50 2.45 -6.04
CA ILE A 113 -2.57 1.08 -6.55
C ILE A 113 -3.04 1.09 -8.01
N ASP A 114 -4.15 1.77 -8.34
CA ASP A 114 -4.73 1.76 -9.69
C ASP A 114 -3.77 2.28 -10.78
N ARG A 115 -2.92 3.26 -10.44
CA ARG A 115 -1.98 3.87 -11.38
C ARG A 115 -0.61 3.19 -11.39
N VAL A 116 -0.12 2.71 -10.25
CA VAL A 116 1.23 2.13 -10.11
C VAL A 116 1.23 0.62 -10.35
N PHE A 117 0.19 -0.12 -9.95
CA PHE A 117 0.06 -1.56 -10.23
C PHE A 117 -0.49 -1.77 -11.65
N ALA A 118 0.21 -1.22 -12.64
CA ALA A 118 -0.20 -1.20 -14.03
C ALA A 118 0.03 -2.56 -14.72
N ASN A 119 -0.81 -2.86 -15.70
CA ASN A 119 -0.62 -3.97 -16.63
C ASN A 119 0.71 -3.81 -17.40
N GLY A 120 1.45 -4.90 -17.55
CA GLY A 120 2.80 -4.92 -18.11
C GLY A 120 3.92 -4.58 -17.11
N PHE A 121 3.58 -4.15 -15.88
CA PHE A 121 4.56 -3.90 -14.82
C PHE A 121 4.46 -4.92 -13.67
N VAL A 122 3.34 -4.98 -12.94
CA VAL A 122 3.20 -5.90 -11.80
C VAL A 122 2.44 -7.18 -12.15
N PHE A 123 1.66 -7.16 -13.23
CA PHE A 123 0.94 -8.30 -13.80
C PHE A 123 0.87 -8.18 -15.33
N ASP A 124 0.61 -9.29 -16.02
CA ASP A 124 0.33 -9.30 -17.46
C ASP A 124 -1.03 -9.97 -17.71
N ALA A 125 -2.00 -9.18 -18.16
CA ALA A 125 -3.36 -9.65 -18.41
C ALA A 125 -3.48 -10.61 -19.61
N ALA A 126 -2.60 -10.47 -20.62
CA ALA A 126 -2.63 -11.33 -21.81
C ALA A 126 -2.02 -12.71 -21.51
N GLU A 127 -1.00 -12.75 -20.66
CA GLU A 127 -0.34 -13.99 -20.23
C GLU A 127 -1.01 -14.63 -18.99
N GLY A 128 -1.92 -13.92 -18.32
CA GLY A 128 -2.62 -14.41 -17.13
C GLY A 128 -1.72 -14.52 -15.89
N LYS A 129 -0.58 -13.83 -15.88
CA LYS A 129 0.43 -13.91 -14.81
C LYS A 129 -0.01 -13.14 -13.58
N MET A 130 -0.61 -13.87 -12.64
CA MET A 130 -1.13 -13.40 -11.36
C MET A 130 -0.72 -14.37 -10.25
N TYR A 131 -0.87 -13.95 -8.99
CA TYR A 131 -0.57 -14.74 -7.81
C TYR A 131 0.88 -15.27 -7.82
N ASP A 132 1.08 -16.59 -7.83
CA ASP A 132 2.41 -17.23 -7.79
C ASP A 132 3.29 -16.91 -9.01
N GLU A 133 2.70 -16.37 -10.08
CA GLU A 133 3.36 -15.91 -11.30
C GLU A 133 3.38 -14.38 -11.44
N GLY A 134 2.90 -13.66 -10.42
CA GLY A 134 2.92 -12.20 -10.38
C GLY A 134 4.34 -11.62 -10.37
N SER A 135 4.51 -10.42 -10.93
CA SER A 135 5.84 -9.86 -11.18
C SER A 135 6.55 -9.34 -9.92
N LEU A 136 5.84 -9.22 -8.79
CA LEU A 136 6.42 -8.85 -7.50
C LEU A 136 6.79 -10.06 -6.62
N LYS A 137 6.83 -11.27 -7.20
CA LYS A 137 7.30 -12.48 -6.52
C LYS A 137 8.66 -12.28 -5.85
N GLY A 138 8.77 -12.77 -4.63
CA GLY A 138 9.99 -12.66 -3.81
C GLY A 138 10.09 -11.35 -3.00
N LYS A 139 9.14 -10.43 -3.18
CA LYS A 139 8.99 -9.23 -2.35
C LYS A 139 7.89 -9.44 -1.32
N LYS A 140 8.01 -8.74 -0.19
CA LYS A 140 7.06 -8.82 0.93
C LYS A 140 6.21 -7.56 1.04
N ALA A 141 5.03 -7.70 1.62
CA ALA A 141 4.19 -6.56 1.99
C ALA A 141 3.75 -6.63 3.45
N LEU A 142 3.84 -5.51 4.16
CA LEU A 142 3.27 -5.34 5.50
C LEU A 142 2.16 -4.30 5.45
N ILE A 143 0.97 -4.67 5.90
CA ILE A 143 -0.11 -3.72 6.13
C ILE A 143 -0.06 -3.29 7.60
N SER A 144 0.19 -2.00 7.80
CA SER A 144 0.10 -1.30 9.08
C SER A 144 -1.08 -0.35 9.04
N PHE A 145 -2.11 -0.60 9.84
CA PHE A 145 -3.35 0.18 9.78
C PHE A 145 -3.84 0.70 11.13
N THR A 146 -4.71 1.70 11.06
CA THR A 146 -5.46 2.18 12.24
C THR A 146 -6.96 2.16 11.96
N THR A 147 -7.79 1.89 12.96
CA THR A 147 -9.26 2.00 12.84
C THR A 147 -9.82 3.05 13.78
N GLY A 148 -10.99 3.61 13.44
CA GLY A 148 -11.72 4.50 14.35
C GLY A 148 -12.42 3.77 15.50
N THR A 149 -12.71 2.48 15.36
CA THR A 149 -13.46 1.69 16.36
C THR A 149 -12.60 0.63 17.04
N PRO A 150 -12.90 0.26 18.31
CA PRO A 150 -12.11 -0.72 19.06
C PRO A 150 -12.14 -2.12 18.46
N ARG A 151 -11.11 -2.92 18.77
CA ARG A 151 -10.92 -4.29 18.26
C ARG A 151 -12.14 -5.19 18.46
N GLY A 152 -12.86 -5.03 19.58
CA GLY A 152 -14.05 -5.84 19.90
C GLY A 152 -15.19 -5.74 18.87
N MET A 153 -15.26 -4.64 18.10
CA MET A 153 -16.25 -4.47 17.04
C MET A 153 -15.92 -5.29 15.78
N TYR A 154 -14.64 -5.64 15.60
CA TYR A 154 -14.10 -6.32 14.43
C TYR A 154 -13.89 -7.82 14.66
N THR A 155 -14.91 -8.48 15.20
CA THR A 155 -14.88 -9.94 15.42
C THR A 155 -15.91 -10.62 14.52
N SER A 156 -15.84 -11.95 14.39
CA SER A 156 -16.82 -12.72 13.62
C SER A 156 -18.27 -12.57 14.08
N LYS A 157 -18.49 -12.09 15.32
CA LYS A 157 -19.80 -11.79 15.91
C LYS A 157 -20.03 -10.28 16.12
N GLY A 158 -19.02 -9.46 15.82
CA GLY A 158 -19.07 -8.01 16.02
C GLY A 158 -19.84 -7.32 14.90
N PRO A 159 -20.37 -6.12 15.15
CA PRO A 159 -21.19 -5.39 14.18
C PRO A 159 -20.44 -4.97 12.91
N HIS A 160 -19.10 -4.91 12.95
CA HIS A 160 -18.29 -4.62 11.78
C HIS A 160 -17.76 -5.87 11.07
N GLY A 161 -17.96 -7.06 11.65
CA GLY A 161 -17.39 -8.30 11.13
C GLY A 161 -15.87 -8.40 11.34
N ASP A 162 -15.31 -9.57 11.02
CA ASP A 162 -13.87 -9.82 11.18
C ASP A 162 -13.04 -9.00 10.18
N ILE A 163 -12.21 -8.09 10.69
CA ILE A 163 -11.37 -7.21 9.86
C ILE A 163 -10.38 -7.99 9.01
N ILE A 164 -9.88 -9.14 9.48
CA ILE A 164 -8.93 -9.95 8.71
C ILE A 164 -9.60 -10.48 7.45
N THR A 165 -10.85 -10.94 7.58
CA THR A 165 -11.67 -11.37 6.46
C THR A 165 -11.99 -10.20 5.52
N LEU A 166 -12.36 -9.03 6.05
CA LEU A 166 -12.68 -7.85 5.23
C LEU A 166 -11.48 -7.37 4.41
N LEU A 167 -10.28 -7.39 5.00
CA LEU A 167 -9.07 -6.94 4.32
C LEU A 167 -8.53 -7.94 3.29
N LYS A 168 -9.17 -9.11 3.07
CA LYS A 168 -8.78 -10.04 2.01
C LYS A 168 -8.89 -9.45 0.60
N VAL A 169 -9.77 -8.47 0.38
CA VAL A 169 -9.82 -7.76 -0.91
C VAL A 169 -8.51 -7.00 -1.17
N ILE A 170 -7.87 -6.52 -0.11
CA ILE A 170 -6.56 -5.87 -0.20
C ILE A 170 -5.45 -6.93 -0.19
N THR A 171 -5.41 -7.83 0.78
CA THR A 171 -4.29 -8.77 0.90
C THR A 171 -4.29 -9.76 -0.26
N HIS A 172 -5.37 -10.51 -0.45
CA HIS A 172 -5.44 -11.59 -1.43
C HIS A 172 -5.66 -11.05 -2.84
N ASN A 173 -6.72 -10.26 -3.05
CA ASN A 173 -7.14 -9.88 -4.40
C ASN A 173 -6.31 -8.72 -4.99
N THR A 174 -5.46 -8.06 -4.20
CA THR A 174 -4.63 -6.95 -4.67
C THR A 174 -3.13 -7.24 -4.53
N LEU A 175 -2.65 -7.53 -3.31
CA LEU A 175 -1.21 -7.66 -3.07
C LEU A 175 -0.68 -9.05 -3.46
N GLU A 176 -1.30 -10.12 -2.96
CA GLU A 176 -0.94 -11.49 -3.33
C GLU A 176 -1.19 -11.73 -4.82
N ALA A 177 -2.25 -11.15 -5.38
CA ALA A 177 -2.57 -11.20 -6.81
C ALA A 177 -1.42 -10.71 -7.73
N VAL A 178 -0.54 -9.82 -7.23
CA VAL A 178 0.64 -9.35 -7.99
C VAL A 178 1.95 -10.03 -7.54
N GLY A 179 1.86 -11.06 -6.70
CA GLY A 179 2.97 -11.90 -6.27
C GLY A 179 3.63 -11.50 -4.94
N LEU A 180 3.10 -10.51 -4.22
CA LEU A 180 3.64 -10.13 -2.91
C LEU A 180 3.32 -11.19 -1.85
N GLU A 181 4.31 -11.52 -1.02
CA GLU A 181 4.08 -12.26 0.22
C GLU A 181 3.55 -11.29 1.28
N VAL A 182 2.26 -11.39 1.63
CA VAL A 182 1.64 -10.53 2.65
C VAL A 182 1.95 -11.07 4.05
N LEU A 183 2.70 -10.29 4.82
CA LEU A 183 3.06 -10.58 6.20
C LEU A 183 1.85 -10.43 7.15
N PRO A 184 1.91 -11.00 8.37
CA PRO A 184 0.86 -10.81 9.37
C PRO A 184 0.51 -9.34 9.59
N LEU A 185 -0.78 -9.04 9.48
CA LEU A 185 -1.32 -7.68 9.58
C LEU A 185 -1.02 -7.03 10.94
N PHE A 186 -0.60 -5.76 10.92
CA PHE A 186 -0.49 -4.94 12.12
C PHE A 186 -1.61 -3.89 12.14
N GLY A 187 -2.40 -3.84 13.22
CA GLY A 187 -3.45 -2.84 13.38
C GLY A 187 -3.54 -2.28 14.80
N ILE A 188 -3.69 -0.97 14.94
CA ILE A 188 -4.08 -0.27 16.18
C ILE A 188 -5.56 0.11 16.09
N PHE A 189 -6.36 -0.34 17.06
CA PHE A 189 -7.82 -0.26 16.96
C PHE A 189 -8.42 0.75 17.93
N GLY A 190 -9.12 1.75 17.40
CA GLY A 190 -9.78 2.79 18.19
C GLY A 190 -8.81 3.58 19.08
N PRO A 191 -7.67 4.09 18.56
CA PRO A 191 -6.62 4.71 19.36
C PRO A 191 -7.09 5.94 20.16
N GLU A 192 -8.12 6.64 19.69
CA GLU A 192 -8.72 7.78 20.40
C GLU A 192 -9.48 7.37 21.68
N MET A 193 -9.81 6.09 21.81
CA MET A 193 -10.51 5.51 22.96
C MET A 193 -9.56 4.73 23.88
N MET A 194 -8.27 4.67 23.55
CA MET A 194 -7.26 3.93 24.31
C MET A 194 -6.60 4.82 25.35
N GLU A 195 -6.24 4.22 26.48
CA GLU A 195 -5.36 4.86 27.43
C GLU A 195 -3.94 4.99 26.87
N LYS A 196 -3.19 6.01 27.31
CA LYS A 196 -1.84 6.30 26.79
C LYS A 196 -0.90 5.10 26.87
N ASP A 197 -1.00 4.29 27.92
CA ASP A 197 -0.15 3.12 28.10
C ASP A 197 -0.55 1.95 27.21
N GLU A 198 -1.81 1.87 26.78
CA GLU A 198 -2.25 0.88 25.79
C GLU A 198 -1.70 1.24 24.40
N VAL A 199 -1.75 2.52 24.03
CA VAL A 199 -1.15 2.99 22.77
C VAL A 199 0.35 2.70 22.74
N LYS A 200 1.07 2.94 23.84
CA LYS A 200 2.51 2.60 23.94
C LYS A 200 2.77 1.10 23.77
N LYS A 201 1.91 0.22 24.32
CA LYS A 201 2.03 -1.24 24.14
C LYS A 201 1.90 -1.61 22.66
N GLU A 202 0.96 -1.02 21.94
CA GLU A 202 0.81 -1.26 20.51
C GLU A 202 2.00 -0.74 19.69
N ILE A 203 2.56 0.42 20.05
CA ILE A 203 3.79 0.94 19.43
C ILE A 203 4.98 0.00 19.69
N ASN A 204 5.12 -0.53 20.90
CA ASN A 204 6.16 -1.53 21.21
C ASN A 204 5.96 -2.84 20.44
N ARG A 205 4.71 -3.29 20.25
CA ARG A 205 4.40 -4.44 19.40
C ARG A 205 4.81 -4.18 17.96
N TYR A 206 4.56 -2.97 17.45
CA TYR A 206 5.00 -2.58 16.11
C TYR A 206 6.53 -2.61 15.98
N LYS A 207 7.23 -2.09 16.98
CA LYS A 207 8.70 -2.13 17.05
C LYS A 207 9.23 -3.55 16.92
N SER A 208 8.71 -4.49 17.72
CA SER A 208 9.13 -5.89 17.68
C SER A 208 8.89 -6.53 16.31
N ILE A 209 7.79 -6.19 15.63
CA ILE A 209 7.53 -6.64 14.27
C ILE A 209 8.61 -6.10 13.34
N LEU A 210 8.84 -4.79 13.31
CA LEU A 210 9.84 -4.15 12.45
C LEU A 210 11.26 -4.69 12.65
N GLU A 211 11.66 -4.92 13.91
CA GLU A 211 12.96 -5.49 14.25
C GLU A 211 13.13 -6.94 13.76
N SER A 212 12.03 -7.68 13.62
CA SER A 212 12.02 -9.07 13.15
C SER A 212 11.95 -9.25 11.63
N LEU A 213 11.68 -8.19 10.87
CA LEU A 213 11.54 -8.24 9.40
C LEU A 213 12.82 -8.68 8.69
#